data_AF-A0A0X3X0Z8-F1
#
_entry.id   AF-A0A0X3X0Z8-F1
#
_cell.length_a   1.000
_cell.length_b   1.000
_cell.length_c   1.000
_cell.angle_alpha   90.00
_cell.angle_beta   90.00
_cell.angle_gamma   90.00
#
_symmetry.space_group_name_H-M   'P 1'
#
loop_
_entity.id
_entity.type
_entity.pdbx_description
1 polymer ?
#
loop_
_entity_poly.entity_id
_entity_poly.type
_entity_poly.pdbx_seq_one_letter_code
_entity_poly.pdbx_strand_id
1 'polypeptide(L)'
;MAEINGDRATIWHVRSEADSPEQYQQLLKLLARFTPAVQPLPPTAALAQVAGALRVHGCTAAELAARFRVQALAWYALDTRVGIGINPTVAAMASTRAGGSGVLHVPAANTAAWLAPLPVYALHGITRKHAGALDDYGITTIGRLAAVPEGTVQRIVGGKAGRLLHQRARGIDPRPILAGRMPQSTSAQHTFERDVIDHDLMRAVISRLTTTLGTRLRSRGQAATSVTLLLRFAGGSDLSKTRRLPEPSAHTEDLRDACHRILRQHGLQRGRVRRITVIAEDLLPDAPTQISLDPAREARLRAEPVMDRLAERFTGLRIGPASAFQRVS
;
A
#
# COMPACT_ATOMS: atom_id res chain seq x y z
N MET A 1 2.11 6.61 -39.00
CA MET A 1 2.46 5.29 -38.42
C MET A 1 3.91 5.20 -37.88
N ALA A 2 4.67 6.30 -37.77
CA ALA A 2 6.13 6.24 -37.52
C ALA A 2 6.61 6.75 -36.13
N GLU A 3 5.73 7.10 -35.18
CA GLU A 3 6.15 7.56 -33.84
C GLU A 3 5.85 6.57 -32.69
N ILE A 4 5.21 5.44 -32.98
CA ILE A 4 4.70 4.51 -31.94
C ILE A 4 5.86 3.80 -31.19
N ASN A 5 7.09 3.81 -31.71
CA ASN A 5 8.17 2.92 -31.27
C ASN A 5 9.36 3.60 -30.57
N GLY A 6 9.32 4.92 -30.36
CA GLY A 6 10.44 5.68 -29.79
C GLY A 6 10.39 5.88 -28.27
N ASP A 7 9.18 5.93 -27.69
CA ASP A 7 9.01 6.25 -26.27
C ASP A 7 9.09 5.00 -25.38
N ARG A 8 10.02 5.03 -24.42
CA ARG A 8 10.20 3.96 -23.41
C ARG A 8 9.23 4.09 -22.24
N ALA A 9 8.37 5.10 -22.20
CA ALA A 9 7.35 5.27 -21.18
C ALA A 9 6.19 4.26 -21.33
N THR A 10 6.44 3.03 -20.89
CA THR A 10 5.51 1.90 -21.05
C THR A 10 4.97 1.35 -19.74
N ILE A 11 5.25 2.02 -18.62
CA ILE A 11 4.76 1.62 -17.30
C ILE A 11 3.55 2.43 -16.92
N TRP A 12 2.47 1.73 -16.60
CA TRP A 12 1.26 2.30 -16.03
C TRP A 12 1.27 2.16 -14.52
N HIS A 13 0.86 3.23 -13.84
CA HIS A 13 0.37 3.17 -12.48
C HIS A 13 -1.10 3.58 -12.49
N VAL A 14 -1.97 2.62 -12.20
CA VAL A 14 -3.41 2.82 -12.19
C VAL A 14 -3.87 2.96 -10.75
N ARG A 15 -4.59 4.04 -10.46
CA ARG A 15 -5.30 4.26 -9.21
C ARG A 15 -6.79 4.21 -9.46
N SER A 16 -7.54 3.50 -8.63
CA SER A 16 -8.99 3.52 -8.64
C SER A 16 -9.53 4.09 -7.32
N GLU A 17 -10.78 4.52 -7.35
CA GLU A 17 -11.57 4.81 -6.16
C GLU A 17 -12.33 3.53 -5.72
N ALA A 18 -11.66 2.36 -5.81
CA ALA A 18 -12.26 1.10 -5.40
C ALA A 18 -12.44 1.09 -3.87
N ASP A 19 -13.68 0.95 -3.43
CA ASP A 19 -14.04 0.98 -2.01
C ASP A 19 -14.22 -0.42 -1.42
N SER A 20 -14.30 -1.45 -2.27
CA SER A 20 -14.41 -2.86 -1.86
C SER A 20 -13.28 -3.74 -2.43
N PRO A 21 -12.94 -4.85 -1.74
CA PRO A 21 -12.03 -5.86 -2.28
C PRO A 21 -12.50 -6.45 -3.61
N GLU A 22 -13.81 -6.61 -3.79
CA GLU A 22 -14.39 -7.10 -5.04
C GLU A 22 -14.12 -6.16 -6.22
N GLN A 23 -14.33 -4.85 -6.02
CA GLN A 23 -14.01 -3.83 -7.01
C GLN A 23 -12.52 -3.80 -7.35
N TYR A 24 -11.65 -3.99 -6.36
CA TYR A 24 -10.21 -4.10 -6.60
C TYR A 24 -9.87 -5.35 -7.44
N GLN A 25 -10.52 -6.49 -7.19
CA GLN A 25 -10.35 -7.69 -8.02
C GLN A 25 -10.86 -7.48 -9.46
N GLN A 26 -11.97 -6.75 -9.63
CA GLN A 26 -12.47 -6.37 -10.96
C GLN A 26 -11.48 -5.47 -11.72
N LEU A 27 -10.86 -4.50 -11.04
CA LEU A 27 -9.79 -3.68 -11.59
C LEU A 27 -8.62 -4.55 -12.09
N LEU A 28 -8.14 -5.48 -11.26
CA LEU A 28 -7.04 -6.37 -11.63
C LEU A 28 -7.40 -7.28 -12.81
N LYS A 29 -8.62 -7.85 -12.82
CA LYS A 29 -9.14 -8.66 -13.92
C LYS A 29 -9.20 -7.87 -15.23
N LEU A 30 -9.64 -6.61 -15.18
CA LEU A 30 -9.66 -5.73 -16.34
C LEU A 30 -8.25 -5.45 -16.85
N LEU A 31 -7.31 -5.08 -15.97
CA LEU A 31 -5.92 -4.85 -16.35
C LEU A 31 -5.28 -6.07 -17.00
N ALA A 32 -5.56 -7.27 -16.49
CA ALA A 32 -5.06 -8.52 -17.03
C ALA A 32 -5.51 -8.80 -18.47
N ARG A 33 -6.60 -8.18 -18.94
CA ARG A 33 -7.04 -8.26 -20.35
C ARG A 33 -6.17 -7.43 -21.29
N PHE A 34 -5.48 -6.42 -20.78
CA PHE A 34 -4.58 -5.57 -21.57
C PHE A 34 -3.14 -6.08 -21.53
N THR A 35 -2.68 -6.55 -20.37
CA THR A 35 -1.32 -7.09 -20.23
C THR A 35 -1.27 -8.14 -19.13
N PRO A 36 -0.51 -9.24 -19.31
CA PRO A 36 -0.26 -10.20 -18.23
C PRO A 36 0.70 -9.64 -17.17
N ALA A 37 1.45 -8.58 -17.49
CA ALA A 37 2.47 -8.02 -16.62
C ALA A 37 1.90 -7.00 -15.62
N VAL A 38 0.99 -7.47 -14.75
CA VAL A 38 0.31 -6.66 -13.73
C VAL A 38 0.85 -7.00 -12.35
N GLN A 39 1.28 -5.97 -11.61
CA GLN A 39 1.67 -6.07 -10.22
C GLN A 39 0.61 -5.37 -9.34
N PRO A 40 -0.14 -6.12 -8.51
CA PRO A 40 -1.09 -5.56 -7.56
C PRO A 40 -0.42 -4.63 -6.54
N LEU A 41 -1.01 -3.45 -6.30
CA LEU A 41 -0.65 -2.52 -5.22
C LEU A 41 -1.90 -2.18 -4.37
N PRO A 42 -2.37 -3.13 -3.55
CA PRO A 42 -3.60 -2.95 -2.78
C PRO A 42 -3.54 -1.73 -1.83
N PRO A 43 -4.69 -1.13 -1.50
CA PRO A 43 -6.04 -1.58 -1.83
C PRO A 43 -6.60 -1.04 -3.15
N THR A 44 -5.97 -0.03 -3.75
CA THR A 44 -6.60 0.77 -4.81
C THR A 44 -5.72 1.02 -6.02
N ALA A 45 -4.53 0.43 -6.08
CA ALA A 45 -3.60 0.67 -7.16
C ALA A 45 -3.03 -0.61 -7.77
N ALA A 46 -2.50 -0.49 -8.99
CA ALA A 46 -1.72 -1.53 -9.63
C ALA A 46 -0.69 -0.91 -10.56
N LEU A 47 0.43 -1.61 -10.74
CA LEU A 47 1.40 -1.33 -11.79
C LEU A 47 1.15 -2.29 -12.95
N ALA A 48 1.32 -1.81 -14.18
CA ALA A 48 1.23 -2.65 -15.37
C ALA A 48 2.33 -2.28 -16.38
N GLN A 49 2.97 -3.28 -16.98
CA GLN A 49 3.90 -3.08 -18.10
C GLN A 49 3.16 -3.33 -19.41
N VAL A 50 3.02 -2.30 -20.24
CA VAL A 50 2.20 -2.37 -21.46
C VAL A 50 3.01 -2.43 -22.76
N ALA A 51 4.35 -2.44 -22.73
CA ALA A 51 5.19 -2.44 -23.95
C ALA A 51 4.81 -3.51 -24.99
N GLY A 52 4.41 -4.71 -24.54
CA GLY A 52 3.91 -5.76 -25.43
C GLY A 52 2.52 -5.46 -25.99
N ALA A 53 1.62 -4.92 -25.14
CA ALA A 53 0.26 -4.59 -25.49
C ALA A 53 0.17 -3.47 -26.54
N LEU A 54 1.06 -2.47 -26.48
CA LEU A 54 1.09 -1.36 -27.46
C LEU A 54 1.28 -1.86 -28.89
N ARG A 55 2.16 -2.86 -29.07
CA ARG A 55 2.41 -3.48 -30.38
C ARG A 55 1.20 -4.28 -30.88
N VAL A 56 0.55 -5.03 -30.00
CA VAL A 56 -0.65 -5.82 -30.34
C VAL A 56 -1.82 -4.93 -30.72
N HIS A 57 -2.03 -3.83 -30.00
CA HIS A 57 -3.16 -2.92 -30.22
C HIS A 57 -2.89 -1.81 -31.24
N GLY A 58 -1.65 -1.67 -31.72
CA GLY A 58 -1.27 -0.66 -32.72
C GLY A 58 -1.56 0.78 -32.28
N CYS A 59 -1.41 1.09 -30.98
CA CYS A 59 -1.73 2.41 -30.43
C CYS A 59 -0.71 2.87 -29.38
N THR A 60 -0.75 4.14 -29.04
CA THR A 60 0.09 4.75 -28.02
C THR A 60 -0.34 4.32 -26.61
N ALA A 61 0.56 4.48 -25.63
CA ALA A 61 0.26 4.18 -24.24
C ALA A 61 -0.90 5.03 -23.69
N ALA A 62 -1.02 6.29 -24.13
CA ALA A 62 -2.10 7.18 -23.71
C ALA A 62 -3.47 6.76 -24.28
N GLU A 63 -3.52 6.37 -25.56
CA GLU A 63 -4.75 5.87 -26.19
C GLU A 63 -5.23 4.57 -25.55
N LEU A 64 -4.29 3.63 -25.30
CA LEU A 64 -4.63 2.37 -24.62
C LEU A 64 -5.11 2.62 -23.19
N ALA A 65 -4.51 3.57 -22.47
CA ALA A 65 -4.94 3.96 -21.12
C ALA A 65 -6.32 4.59 -21.13
N ALA A 66 -6.64 5.46 -22.10
CA ALA A 66 -7.96 6.03 -22.25
C ALA A 66 -9.03 4.95 -22.50
N ARG A 67 -8.75 3.98 -23.38
CA ARG A 67 -9.63 2.82 -23.62
C ARG A 67 -9.86 2.01 -22.34
N PHE A 68 -8.79 1.74 -21.58
CA PHE A 68 -8.88 1.06 -20.29
C PHE A 68 -9.79 1.81 -19.32
N ARG A 69 -9.65 3.13 -19.18
CA ARG A 69 -10.49 3.94 -18.28
C ARG A 69 -11.96 3.87 -18.64
N VAL A 70 -12.29 3.98 -19.94
CA VAL A 70 -13.68 3.87 -20.41
C VAL A 70 -14.26 2.51 -20.06
N GLN A 71 -13.51 1.43 -20.24
CA GLN A 71 -13.96 0.08 -19.87
C GLN A 71 -14.11 -0.11 -18.36
N ALA A 72 -13.20 0.46 -17.55
CA ALA A 72 -13.27 0.40 -16.10
C ALA A 72 -14.53 1.09 -15.57
N LEU A 73 -14.84 2.27 -16.12
CA LEU A 73 -16.03 3.01 -15.76
C LEU A 73 -17.30 2.30 -16.25
N ALA A 74 -17.34 1.85 -17.50
CA ALA A 74 -18.53 1.26 -18.11
C ALA A 74 -18.91 -0.10 -17.51
N TRP A 75 -17.93 -0.96 -17.18
CA TRP A 75 -18.22 -2.32 -16.71
C TRP A 75 -18.30 -2.45 -15.20
N TYR A 76 -17.58 -1.59 -14.47
CA TYR A 76 -17.40 -1.74 -13.02
C TYR A 76 -17.70 -0.46 -12.23
N ALA A 77 -18.14 0.61 -12.88
CA ALA A 77 -18.33 1.93 -12.27
C ALA A 77 -17.07 2.44 -11.54
N LEU A 78 -15.88 2.07 -12.03
CA LEU A 78 -14.60 2.47 -11.44
C LEU A 78 -14.02 3.66 -12.19
N ASP A 79 -14.07 4.85 -11.57
CA ASP A 79 -13.21 5.93 -12.04
C ASP A 79 -11.75 5.63 -11.70
N THR A 80 -10.90 5.80 -12.68
CA THR A 80 -9.49 5.44 -12.61
C THR A 80 -8.62 6.60 -13.07
N ARG A 81 -7.47 6.77 -12.42
CA ARG A 81 -6.42 7.69 -12.84
C ARG A 81 -5.19 6.90 -13.24
N VAL A 82 -4.73 7.07 -14.48
CA VAL A 82 -3.62 6.35 -15.08
C VAL A 82 -2.46 7.30 -15.30
N GLY A 83 -1.35 7.02 -14.61
CA GLY A 83 -0.08 7.67 -14.88
C GLY A 83 0.79 6.77 -15.75
N ILE A 84 1.40 7.34 -16.77
CA ILE A 84 2.28 6.64 -17.70
C ILE A 84 3.68 7.24 -17.60
N GLY A 85 4.69 6.39 -17.42
CA GLY A 85 6.08 6.83 -17.33
C GLY A 85 7.08 5.73 -17.67
N ILE A 86 8.36 6.10 -17.66
CA ILE A 86 9.48 5.18 -17.95
C ILE A 86 9.74 4.15 -16.83
N ASN A 87 9.27 4.43 -15.62
CA ASN A 87 9.43 3.54 -14.46
C ASN A 87 8.30 3.73 -13.43
N PRO A 88 8.20 2.87 -12.39
CA PRO A 88 7.12 2.93 -11.42
C PRO A 88 7.04 4.25 -10.65
N THR A 89 8.17 4.89 -10.36
CA THR A 89 8.19 6.19 -9.65
C THR A 89 7.52 7.27 -10.48
N VAL A 90 7.92 7.42 -11.75
CA VAL A 90 7.37 8.44 -12.65
C VAL A 90 5.89 8.18 -12.91
N ALA A 91 5.52 6.93 -13.19
CA ALA A 91 4.13 6.54 -13.41
C ALA A 91 3.26 6.82 -12.18
N ALA A 92 3.72 6.48 -10.97
CA ALA A 92 2.98 6.74 -9.73
C ALA A 92 2.77 8.25 -9.50
N MET A 93 3.81 9.06 -9.72
CA MET A 93 3.70 10.51 -9.59
C MET A 93 2.78 11.12 -10.65
N ALA A 94 2.79 10.60 -11.88
CA ALA A 94 1.92 11.04 -12.96
C ALA A 94 0.44 10.72 -12.65
N SER A 95 0.14 9.54 -12.13
CA SER A 95 -1.23 9.14 -11.80
C SER A 95 -1.88 10.03 -10.73
N THR A 96 -1.06 10.57 -9.82
CA THR A 96 -1.50 11.51 -8.78
C THR A 96 -1.81 12.90 -9.36
N ARG A 97 -1.29 13.20 -10.55
CA ARG A 97 -1.42 14.48 -11.25
C ARG A 97 -2.21 14.39 -12.54
N ALA A 98 -2.93 13.28 -12.76
CA ALA A 98 -3.61 13.02 -14.02
C ALA A 98 -4.76 13.99 -14.37
N GLY A 99 -5.08 14.94 -13.48
CA GLY A 99 -6.08 15.98 -13.71
C GLY A 99 -7.46 15.41 -14.02
N GLY A 100 -8.29 16.20 -14.73
CA GLY A 100 -9.63 15.81 -15.13
C GLY A 100 -9.68 14.78 -16.27
N SER A 101 -8.64 14.70 -17.11
CA SER A 101 -8.55 13.70 -18.18
C SER A 101 -8.35 12.29 -17.63
N GLY A 102 -7.90 12.16 -16.37
CA GLY A 102 -7.59 10.90 -15.70
C GLY A 102 -6.44 10.12 -16.34
N VAL A 103 -5.76 10.65 -17.36
CA VAL A 103 -4.56 10.07 -17.97
C VAL A 103 -3.49 11.15 -18.06
N LEU A 104 -2.31 10.88 -17.52
CA LEU A 104 -1.12 11.71 -17.71
C LEU A 104 0.05 10.87 -18.20
N HIS A 105 0.53 11.22 -19.38
CA HIS A 105 1.70 10.64 -20.00
C HIS A 105 2.93 11.52 -19.78
N VAL A 106 3.97 10.95 -19.18
CA VAL A 106 5.28 11.60 -19.02
C VAL A 106 6.28 10.88 -19.94
N PRO A 107 6.63 11.47 -21.10
CA PRO A 107 7.57 10.87 -22.03
C PRO A 107 8.94 10.62 -21.39
N ALA A 108 9.62 9.56 -21.83
CA ALA A 108 10.95 9.20 -21.33
C ALA A 108 11.95 10.38 -21.40
N ALA A 109 12.00 11.07 -22.55
CA ALA A 109 12.90 12.20 -22.78
C ALA A 109 12.62 13.42 -21.87
N ASN A 110 11.37 13.59 -21.45
CA ASN A 110 10.94 14.76 -20.67
C ASN A 110 10.90 14.50 -19.16
N THR A 111 11.26 13.28 -18.71
CA THR A 111 11.12 12.86 -17.31
C THR A 111 11.84 13.79 -16.34
N ALA A 112 13.10 14.14 -16.60
CA ALA A 112 13.88 14.99 -15.70
C ALA A 112 13.31 16.42 -15.62
N ALA A 113 12.95 17.01 -16.76
CA ALA A 113 12.35 18.34 -16.83
C ALA A 113 10.99 18.39 -16.13
N TRP A 114 10.18 17.34 -16.26
CA TRP A 114 8.89 17.22 -15.59
C TRP A 114 9.01 17.05 -14.07
N LEU A 115 10.01 16.29 -13.60
CA LEU A 115 10.26 16.10 -12.17
C LEU A 115 10.83 17.35 -11.49
N ALA A 116 11.75 18.06 -12.15
CA ALA A 116 12.53 19.14 -11.57
C ALA A 116 11.74 20.21 -10.78
N PRO A 117 10.62 20.77 -11.29
CA PRO A 117 9.87 21.82 -10.59
C PRO A 117 9.01 21.29 -9.44
N LEU A 118 8.84 19.97 -9.32
CA LEU A 118 7.96 19.40 -8.29
C LEU A 118 8.62 19.52 -6.90
N PRO A 119 7.81 19.71 -5.85
CA PRO A 119 8.34 19.79 -4.50
C PRO A 119 8.86 18.42 -4.03
N VAL A 120 9.91 18.44 -3.21
CA VAL A 120 10.63 17.22 -2.80
C VAL A 120 9.71 16.25 -2.05
N TYR A 121 8.77 16.75 -1.25
CA TYR A 121 7.81 15.95 -0.50
C TYR A 121 6.85 15.14 -1.39
N ALA A 122 6.73 15.50 -2.68
CA ALA A 122 5.90 14.77 -3.63
C ALA A 122 6.64 13.61 -4.31
N LEU A 123 7.95 13.46 -4.10
CA LEU A 123 8.74 12.38 -4.67
C LEU A 123 8.25 11.02 -4.13
N HIS A 124 8.00 10.07 -5.03
CA HIS A 124 7.48 8.76 -4.63
C HIS A 124 8.42 8.04 -3.65
N GLY A 125 7.87 7.66 -2.49
CA GLY A 125 8.57 6.95 -1.43
C GLY A 125 9.44 7.83 -0.53
N ILE A 126 9.35 9.16 -0.63
CA ILE A 126 9.87 10.04 0.41
C ILE A 126 8.97 10.00 1.65
N THR A 127 9.55 10.05 2.83
CA THR A 127 8.81 10.15 4.10
C THR A 127 8.78 11.60 4.57
N ARG A 128 7.82 11.97 5.44
CA ARG A 128 7.78 13.32 6.04
C ARG A 128 9.09 13.65 6.77
N LYS A 129 9.72 12.66 7.42
CA LYS A 129 11.02 12.83 8.09
C LYS A 129 12.13 13.16 7.08
N HIS A 130 12.19 12.44 5.95
CA HIS A 130 13.19 12.72 4.91
C HIS A 130 12.95 14.07 4.24
N ALA A 131 11.69 14.41 3.97
CA ALA A 131 11.34 15.71 3.41
C ALA A 131 11.75 16.86 4.34
N GLY A 132 11.43 16.78 5.64
CA GLY A 132 11.86 17.78 6.63
C GLY A 132 13.38 17.90 6.73
N ALA A 133 14.09 16.77 6.81
CA ALA A 133 15.55 16.78 6.85
C ALA A 133 16.19 17.39 5.59
N LEU A 134 15.56 17.29 4.41
CA LEU A 134 16.04 17.94 3.19
C LEU A 134 15.67 19.43 3.16
N ASP A 135 14.52 19.79 3.70
CA ASP A 135 14.03 21.16 3.83
C ASP A 135 14.94 22.01 4.72
N ASP A 136 15.46 21.43 5.82
CA ASP A 136 16.45 22.06 6.71
C ASP A 136 17.74 22.49 5.98
N TYR A 137 18.04 21.88 4.83
CA TYR A 137 19.17 22.21 3.95
C TYR A 137 18.75 23.00 2.70
N GLY A 138 17.52 23.51 2.64
CA GLY A 138 16.99 24.28 1.51
C GLY A 138 16.69 23.45 0.26
N ILE A 139 16.64 22.12 0.37
CA ILE A 139 16.37 21.20 -0.74
C ILE A 139 14.85 20.99 -0.83
N THR A 140 14.16 21.99 -1.38
CA THR A 140 12.69 22.03 -1.44
C THR A 140 12.09 21.39 -2.70
N THR A 141 12.88 21.24 -3.78
CA THR A 141 12.42 20.69 -5.06
C THR A 141 13.17 19.43 -5.46
N ILE A 142 12.53 18.60 -6.29
CA ILE A 142 13.14 17.38 -6.82
C ILE A 142 14.34 17.72 -7.71
N GLY A 143 14.29 18.83 -8.47
CA GLY A 143 15.42 19.30 -9.25
C GLY A 143 16.64 19.65 -8.39
N ARG A 144 16.43 20.31 -7.24
CA ARG A 144 17.51 20.57 -6.28
C ARG A 144 18.06 19.26 -5.70
N LEU A 145 17.19 18.33 -5.31
CA LEU A 145 17.62 17.02 -4.81
C LEU A 145 18.44 16.24 -5.86
N ALA A 146 18.06 16.34 -7.14
CA ALA A 146 18.80 15.74 -8.24
C ALA A 146 20.14 16.43 -8.55
N ALA A 147 20.33 17.70 -8.17
CA ALA A 147 21.59 18.41 -8.36
C ALA A 147 22.61 18.17 -7.23
N VAL A 148 22.13 17.84 -6.03
CA VAL A 148 23.00 17.58 -4.86
C VAL A 148 23.79 16.28 -5.07
N PRO A 149 25.10 16.22 -4.71
CA PRO A 149 25.87 15.00 -4.78
C PRO A 149 25.27 13.87 -3.94
N GLU A 150 25.31 12.63 -4.46
CA GLU A 150 24.68 11.47 -3.81
C GLU A 150 25.13 11.28 -2.36
N GLY A 151 26.43 11.42 -2.11
CA GLY A 151 27.02 11.25 -0.77
C GLY A 151 26.47 12.25 0.24
N THR A 152 26.13 13.46 -0.20
CA THR A 152 25.50 14.48 0.66
C THR A 152 24.07 14.09 0.99
N VAL A 153 23.28 13.64 0.00
CA VAL A 153 21.91 13.15 0.24
C VAL A 153 21.94 11.96 1.22
N GLN A 154 22.86 11.01 1.03
CA GLN A 154 23.04 9.87 1.92
C GLN A 154 23.35 10.29 3.37
N ARG A 155 24.12 11.36 3.59
CA ARG A 155 24.40 11.89 4.94
C ARG A 155 23.16 12.52 5.59
N ILE A 156 22.33 13.21 4.81
CA ILE A 156 21.12 13.88 5.32
C ILE A 156 20.03 12.88 5.69
N VAL A 157 19.70 11.94 4.79
CA VAL A 157 18.53 11.05 4.95
C VAL A 157 18.88 9.60 5.30
N GLY A 158 20.17 9.24 5.32
CA GLY A 158 20.68 7.89 5.57
C GLY A 158 21.10 7.16 4.29
N GLY A 159 22.10 6.26 4.39
CA GLY A 159 22.80 5.69 3.22
C GLY A 159 21.90 5.04 2.15
N LYS A 160 21.14 4.01 2.52
CA LYS A 160 20.29 3.29 1.56
C LYS A 160 19.12 4.14 1.04
N ALA A 161 18.45 4.88 1.94
CA ALA A 161 17.32 5.73 1.58
C ALA A 161 17.75 6.89 0.69
N GLY A 162 18.87 7.54 1.01
CA GLY A 162 19.41 8.68 0.27
C GLY A 162 19.84 8.32 -1.13
N ARG A 163 20.53 7.18 -1.32
CA ARG A 163 20.85 6.67 -2.65
C ARG A 163 19.59 6.49 -3.51
N LEU A 164 18.57 5.85 -2.95
CA LEU A 164 17.33 5.58 -3.67
C LEU A 164 16.55 6.87 -4.02
N LEU A 165 16.44 7.81 -3.08
CA LEU A 165 15.78 9.09 -3.31
C LEU A 165 16.54 9.93 -4.35
N HIS A 166 17.87 9.92 -4.31
CA HIS A 166 18.72 10.61 -5.28
C HIS A 166 18.57 10.03 -6.70
N GLN A 167 18.47 8.70 -6.85
CA GLN A 167 18.16 8.06 -8.13
C GLN A 167 16.76 8.43 -8.63
N ARG A 168 15.75 8.36 -7.76
CA ARG A 168 14.36 8.69 -8.11
C ARG A 168 14.19 10.14 -8.51
N ALA A 169 14.92 11.06 -7.87
CA ALA A 169 14.91 12.48 -8.24
C ALA A 169 15.41 12.73 -9.67
N ARG A 170 16.29 11.86 -10.19
CA ARG A 170 16.73 11.85 -11.59
C ARG A 170 15.83 11.02 -12.52
N GLY A 171 14.67 10.57 -12.05
CA GLY A 171 13.79 9.71 -12.82
C GLY A 171 14.34 8.30 -13.03
N ILE A 172 15.20 7.81 -12.14
CA ILE A 172 15.72 6.44 -12.16
C ILE A 172 15.07 5.65 -11.03
N ASP A 173 14.41 4.54 -11.37
CA ASP A 173 13.90 3.57 -10.41
C ASP A 173 14.25 2.16 -10.89
N PRO A 174 15.16 1.44 -10.20
CA PRO A 174 15.63 0.13 -10.64
C PRO A 174 14.62 -1.00 -10.36
N ARG A 175 13.50 -0.70 -9.69
CA ARG A 175 12.53 -1.74 -9.31
C ARG A 175 11.87 -2.34 -10.55
N PRO A 176 11.98 -3.68 -10.76
CA PRO A 176 11.22 -4.34 -11.81
C PRO A 176 9.74 -4.42 -11.44
N ILE A 177 8.88 -4.56 -12.45
CA ILE A 177 7.47 -4.91 -12.24
C ILE A 177 7.41 -6.41 -11.96
N LEU A 178 6.90 -6.77 -10.79
CA LEU A 178 6.78 -8.15 -10.34
C LEU A 178 5.37 -8.67 -10.65
N ALA A 179 5.17 -9.09 -11.90
CA ALA A 179 3.89 -9.58 -12.39
C ALA A 179 3.33 -10.71 -11.49
N GLY A 180 2.04 -10.65 -11.16
CA GLY A 180 1.34 -11.65 -10.35
C GLY A 180 1.75 -11.71 -8.87
N ARG A 181 2.79 -10.97 -8.45
CA ARG A 181 3.27 -11.00 -7.07
C ARG A 181 2.41 -10.09 -6.19
N MET A 182 1.59 -10.70 -5.33
CA MET A 182 0.88 -9.99 -4.27
C MET A 182 1.87 -9.39 -3.26
N PRO A 183 1.48 -8.34 -2.50
CA PRO A 183 2.33 -7.75 -1.47
C PRO A 183 2.79 -8.79 -0.44
N GLN A 184 4.03 -8.64 0.02
CA GLN A 184 4.60 -9.48 1.09
C GLN A 184 4.25 -9.00 2.50
N SER A 185 3.61 -7.84 2.61
CA SER A 185 3.10 -7.34 3.88
C SER A 185 1.86 -6.48 3.66
N THR A 186 1.05 -6.37 4.71
CA THR A 186 -0.13 -5.49 4.75
C THR A 186 -0.22 -4.90 6.15
N SER A 187 -0.57 -3.62 6.25
CA SER A 187 -0.64 -2.94 7.55
C SER A 187 -1.94 -2.17 7.73
N ALA A 188 -2.32 -2.01 8.99
CA ALA A 188 -3.41 -1.16 9.41
C ALA A 188 -2.91 -0.30 10.58
N GLN A 189 -3.27 0.98 10.58
CA GLN A 189 -2.82 1.92 11.60
C GLN A 189 -3.97 2.74 12.16
N HIS A 190 -3.82 3.15 13.41
CA HIS A 190 -4.69 4.10 14.06
C HIS A 190 -3.85 5.15 14.79
N THR A 191 -4.14 6.42 14.55
CA THR A 191 -3.55 7.55 15.27
C THR A 191 -4.61 8.11 16.19
N PHE A 192 -4.28 8.23 17.48
CA PHE A 192 -5.16 8.81 18.47
C PHE A 192 -5.15 10.34 18.38
N GLU A 193 -6.27 10.97 18.71
CA GLU A 193 -6.38 12.43 18.78
C GLU A 193 -5.56 12.99 19.95
N ARG A 194 -5.56 12.28 21.07
CA ARG A 194 -4.79 12.57 22.29
C ARG A 194 -3.98 11.34 22.68
N ASP A 195 -2.85 11.55 23.32
CA ASP A 195 -1.96 10.44 23.66
C ASP A 195 -2.56 9.59 24.78
N VAL A 196 -2.51 8.26 24.61
CA VAL A 196 -3.23 7.30 25.45
C VAL A 196 -2.26 6.49 26.32
N ILE A 197 -2.62 6.24 27.57
CA ILE A 197 -1.94 5.30 28.49
C ILE A 197 -2.84 4.08 28.80
N ASP A 198 -4.15 4.21 28.57
CA ASP A 198 -5.14 3.17 28.82
C ASP A 198 -4.89 1.92 27.97
N HIS A 199 -4.60 0.81 28.65
CA HIS A 199 -4.32 -0.47 28.01
C HIS A 199 -5.57 -1.13 27.42
N ASP A 200 -6.75 -0.88 27.98
CA ASP A 200 -8.01 -1.42 27.45
C ASP A 200 -8.37 -0.76 26.13
N LEU A 201 -8.24 0.57 26.06
CA LEU A 201 -8.39 1.30 24.80
C LEU A 201 -7.38 0.81 23.74
N MET A 202 -6.12 0.57 24.12
CA MET A 202 -5.13 0.00 23.20
C MET A 202 -5.52 -1.40 22.73
N ARG A 203 -6.01 -2.27 23.62
CA ARG A 203 -6.49 -3.62 23.28
C ARG A 203 -7.67 -3.58 22.30
N ALA A 204 -8.63 -2.68 22.51
CA ALA A 204 -9.77 -2.49 21.62
C ALA A 204 -9.32 -2.02 20.22
N VAL A 205 -8.39 -1.05 20.16
CA VAL A 205 -7.83 -0.58 18.88
C VAL A 205 -7.07 -1.69 18.16
N ILE A 206 -6.24 -2.46 18.88
CA ILE A 206 -5.54 -3.61 18.30
C ILE A 206 -6.55 -4.59 17.72
N SER A 207 -7.62 -4.92 18.46
CA SER A 207 -8.66 -5.83 17.97
C SER A 207 -9.28 -5.35 16.66
N ARG A 208 -9.62 -4.06 16.56
CA ARG A 208 -10.14 -3.45 15.32
C ARG A 208 -9.13 -3.52 14.16
N LEU A 209 -7.86 -3.22 14.43
CA LEU A 209 -6.80 -3.28 13.42
C LEU A 209 -6.57 -4.70 12.93
N THR A 210 -6.58 -5.70 13.82
CA THR A 210 -6.41 -7.11 13.45
C THR A 210 -7.62 -7.66 12.71
N THR A 211 -8.85 -7.23 13.02
CA THR A 211 -10.03 -7.55 12.21
C THR A 211 -9.87 -7.00 10.79
N THR A 212 -9.50 -5.72 10.68
CA THR A 212 -9.25 -5.07 9.38
C THR A 212 -8.18 -5.82 8.57
N LEU A 213 -7.11 -6.27 9.23
CA LEU A 213 -6.06 -7.05 8.58
C LEU A 213 -6.53 -8.45 8.18
N GLY A 214 -7.23 -9.16 9.06
CA GLY A 214 -7.79 -10.48 8.79
C GLY A 214 -8.71 -10.47 7.57
N THR A 215 -9.65 -9.53 7.51
CA THR A 215 -10.53 -9.34 6.35
C THR A 215 -9.74 -9.09 5.07
N ARG A 216 -8.72 -8.21 5.10
CA ARG A 216 -7.86 -7.93 3.93
C ARG A 216 -7.03 -9.13 3.48
N LEU A 217 -6.58 -9.96 4.42
CA LEU A 217 -5.81 -11.17 4.13
C LEU A 217 -6.71 -12.21 3.48
N ARG A 218 -7.89 -12.47 4.07
CA ARG A 218 -8.88 -13.39 3.51
C ARG A 218 -9.39 -12.95 2.14
N SER A 219 -9.68 -11.66 1.95
CA SER A 219 -10.13 -11.13 0.65
C SER A 219 -9.08 -11.26 -0.47
N ARG A 220 -7.81 -11.51 -0.10
CA ARG A 220 -6.69 -11.70 -1.03
C ARG A 220 -6.22 -13.16 -1.12
N GLY A 221 -6.82 -14.08 -0.37
CA GLY A 221 -6.32 -15.46 -0.26
C GLY A 221 -4.89 -15.51 0.30
N GLN A 222 -4.53 -14.59 1.20
CA GLN A 222 -3.20 -14.54 1.81
C GLN A 222 -3.27 -14.89 3.31
N ALA A 223 -2.22 -15.49 3.84
CA ALA A 223 -2.03 -15.70 5.26
C ALA A 223 -0.68 -15.13 5.72
N ALA A 224 -0.63 -14.56 6.92
CA ALA A 224 0.60 -14.01 7.49
C ALA A 224 1.36 -15.09 8.25
N THR A 225 2.70 -15.11 8.17
CA THR A 225 3.50 -15.99 9.05
C THR A 225 4.07 -15.24 10.25
N SER A 226 4.07 -13.91 10.20
CA SER A 226 4.57 -13.05 11.26
C SER A 226 3.71 -11.79 11.39
N VAL A 227 3.66 -11.25 12.60
CA VAL A 227 2.92 -10.02 12.92
C VAL A 227 3.84 -9.07 13.66
N THR A 228 3.93 -7.84 13.18
CA THR A 228 4.67 -6.76 13.80
C THR A 228 3.72 -5.73 14.41
N LEU A 229 3.90 -5.46 15.70
CA LEU A 229 3.25 -4.38 16.42
C LEU A 229 4.23 -3.21 16.54
N LEU A 230 3.86 -2.08 15.95
CA LEU A 230 4.59 -0.82 16.02
C LEU A 230 3.79 0.20 16.83
N LEU A 231 4.37 0.67 17.93
CA LEU A 231 3.81 1.71 18.79
C LEU A 231 4.65 2.97 18.69
N ARG A 232 4.02 4.08 18.32
CA ARG A 232 4.63 5.42 18.36
C ARG A 232 4.24 6.09 19.67
N PHE A 233 5.23 6.49 20.46
CA PHE A 233 5.00 7.25 21.68
C PHE A 233 4.91 8.76 21.42
N ALA A 234 4.33 9.50 22.36
CA ALA A 234 4.19 10.95 22.33
C ALA A 234 5.54 11.68 22.10
N GLY A 235 6.61 11.19 22.72
CA GLY A 235 7.98 11.72 22.57
C GLY A 235 8.65 11.37 21.23
N GLY A 236 7.96 10.71 20.30
CA GLY A 236 8.50 10.36 18.99
C GLY A 236 9.41 9.13 18.97
N SER A 237 9.56 8.41 20.09
CA SER A 237 10.17 7.09 20.10
C SER A 237 9.20 6.04 19.52
N ASP A 238 9.77 4.97 18.95
CA ASP A 238 9.01 3.85 18.39
C ASP A 238 9.40 2.55 19.10
N LEU A 239 8.41 1.74 19.45
CA LEU A 239 8.58 0.33 19.77
C LEU A 239 8.12 -0.49 18.57
N SER A 240 9.02 -1.21 17.92
CA SER A 240 8.71 -2.17 16.86
C SER A 240 9.05 -3.58 17.32
N LYS A 241 8.05 -4.46 17.40
CA LYS A 241 8.25 -5.85 17.83
C LYS A 241 7.50 -6.80 16.91
N THR A 242 8.22 -7.79 16.40
CA THR A 242 7.73 -8.81 15.50
C THR A 242 7.56 -10.12 16.27
N ARG A 243 6.48 -10.84 15.99
CA ARG A 243 6.26 -12.19 16.50
C ARG A 243 5.83 -13.11 15.37
N ARG A 244 6.52 -14.25 15.24
CA ARG A 244 6.12 -15.32 14.33
C ARG A 244 4.89 -16.04 14.86
N LEU A 245 3.94 -16.33 13.99
CA LEU A 245 2.79 -17.16 14.29
C LEU A 245 3.22 -18.64 14.31
N PRO A 246 2.56 -19.51 15.10
CA PRO A 246 2.83 -20.94 15.06
C PRO A 246 2.61 -21.53 13.66
N GLU A 247 1.56 -21.05 12.99
CA GLU A 247 1.17 -21.43 11.64
C GLU A 247 0.80 -20.18 10.84
N PRO A 248 0.95 -20.19 9.50
CA PRO A 248 0.45 -19.11 8.66
C PRO A 248 -1.06 -18.92 8.88
N SER A 249 -1.49 -17.69 9.20
CA SER A 249 -2.91 -17.44 9.50
C SER A 249 -3.43 -16.12 8.94
N ALA A 250 -4.68 -16.14 8.51
CA ALA A 250 -5.49 -14.97 8.16
C ALA A 250 -6.61 -14.71 9.19
N HIS A 251 -6.61 -15.45 10.31
CA HIS A 251 -7.65 -15.40 11.33
C HIS A 251 -7.43 -14.23 12.27
N THR A 252 -8.52 -13.51 12.56
CA THR A 252 -8.47 -12.30 13.38
C THR A 252 -7.92 -12.61 14.76
N GLU A 253 -8.33 -13.75 15.34
CA GLU A 253 -7.93 -14.14 16.70
C GLU A 253 -6.43 -14.45 16.79
N ASP A 254 -5.87 -15.18 15.82
CA ASP A 254 -4.45 -15.52 15.80
C ASP A 254 -3.57 -14.25 15.73
N LEU A 255 -3.96 -13.30 14.86
CA LEU A 255 -3.28 -12.00 14.72
C LEU A 255 -3.43 -11.15 16.00
N ARG A 256 -4.63 -11.11 16.58
CA ARG A 256 -4.96 -10.37 17.80
C ARG A 256 -4.17 -10.90 19.00
N ASP A 257 -4.14 -12.21 19.17
CA ASP A 257 -3.46 -12.87 20.28
C ASP A 257 -1.95 -12.68 20.19
N ALA A 258 -1.37 -12.74 18.99
CA ALA A 258 0.02 -12.39 18.77
C ALA A 258 0.33 -10.95 19.20
N CYS A 259 -0.50 -9.98 18.80
CA CYS A 259 -0.34 -8.57 19.20
C CYS A 259 -0.50 -8.38 20.71
N HIS A 260 -1.51 -9.00 21.33
CA HIS A 260 -1.72 -8.91 22.78
C HIS A 260 -0.57 -9.53 23.56
N ARG A 261 0.03 -10.62 23.08
CA ARG A 261 1.25 -11.18 23.70
C ARG A 261 2.41 -10.20 23.63
N ILE A 262 2.64 -9.56 22.48
CA ILE A 262 3.69 -8.52 22.35
C ILE A 262 3.43 -7.38 23.35
N LEU A 263 2.19 -6.90 23.43
CA LEU A 263 1.80 -5.81 24.33
C LEU A 263 2.03 -6.18 25.81
N ARG A 264 1.67 -7.41 26.21
CA ARG A 264 1.89 -7.90 27.59
C ARG A 264 3.38 -8.06 27.92
N GLN A 265 4.17 -8.61 27.00
CA GLN A 265 5.60 -8.89 27.23
C GLN A 265 6.44 -7.62 27.35
N HIS A 266 6.12 -6.59 26.57
CA HIS A 266 6.87 -5.35 26.56
C HIS A 266 6.26 -4.25 27.43
N GLY A 267 5.37 -4.63 28.35
CA GLY A 267 4.67 -3.82 29.35
C GLY A 267 4.94 -2.33 29.25
N LEU A 268 3.96 -1.57 28.74
CA LEU A 268 4.06 -0.12 28.53
C LEU A 268 4.01 0.62 29.86
N GLN A 269 5.06 0.46 30.69
CA GLN A 269 5.15 1.21 31.93
C GLN A 269 5.38 2.68 31.60
N ARG A 270 4.28 3.45 31.67
CA ARG A 270 4.20 4.92 31.57
C ARG A 270 4.42 5.55 30.19
N GLY A 271 4.48 4.75 29.11
CA GLY A 271 4.58 5.27 27.74
C GLY A 271 3.24 5.76 27.18
N ARG A 272 3.08 7.08 26.98
CA ARG A 272 1.92 7.66 26.26
C ARG A 272 2.00 7.31 24.77
N VAL A 273 1.03 6.57 24.25
CA VAL A 273 0.98 6.11 22.85
C VAL A 273 0.15 7.08 22.00
N ARG A 274 0.73 7.52 20.87
CA ARG A 274 0.09 8.38 19.87
C ARG A 274 -0.50 7.58 18.70
N ARG A 275 0.17 6.51 18.30
CA ARG A 275 -0.22 5.70 17.13
C ARG A 275 0.12 4.24 17.32
N ILE A 276 -0.80 3.38 16.89
CA ILE A 276 -0.64 1.93 16.84
C ILE A 276 -0.69 1.51 15.37
N THR A 277 0.28 0.70 14.95
CA THR A 277 0.29 0.07 13.64
C THR A 277 0.49 -1.43 13.82
N VAL A 278 -0.38 -2.22 13.20
CA VAL A 278 -0.22 -3.66 13.08
C VAL A 278 0.16 -3.96 11.65
N ILE A 279 1.19 -4.78 11.47
CA ILE A 279 1.71 -5.19 10.17
C ILE A 279 1.66 -6.72 10.13
N ALA A 280 0.96 -7.28 9.17
CA ALA A 280 1.06 -8.69 8.81
C ALA A 280 2.18 -8.83 7.78
N GLU A 281 3.14 -9.69 8.06
CA GLU A 281 4.38 -9.85 7.30
C GLU A 281 4.52 -11.28 6.78
N ASP A 282 5.42 -11.43 5.81
CA ASP A 282 5.74 -12.71 5.15
C ASP A 282 4.48 -13.40 4.63
N LEU A 283 3.67 -12.66 3.87
CA LEU A 283 2.39 -13.14 3.39
C LEU A 283 2.56 -14.28 2.36
N LEU A 284 1.91 -15.41 2.64
CA LEU A 284 1.85 -16.58 1.77
C LEU A 284 0.50 -16.64 1.04
N PRO A 285 0.47 -16.89 -0.27
CA PRO A 285 -0.77 -17.20 -0.99
C PRO A 285 -1.25 -18.61 -0.61
N ASP A 286 -2.57 -18.79 -0.55
CA ASP A 286 -3.24 -20.10 -0.39
C ASP A 286 -2.61 -20.99 0.70
N ALA A 287 -2.28 -20.39 1.84
CA ALA A 287 -1.62 -21.13 2.90
C ALA A 287 -2.54 -22.24 3.43
N PRO A 288 -2.06 -23.49 3.53
CA PRO A 288 -2.86 -24.59 4.04
C PRO A 288 -3.23 -24.33 5.49
N THR A 289 -4.53 -24.34 5.78
CA THR A 289 -5.05 -24.20 7.14
C THR A 289 -5.14 -25.58 7.80
N GLN A 290 -4.45 -25.77 8.92
CA GLN A 290 -4.66 -26.95 9.74
C GLN A 290 -5.99 -26.86 10.47
N ILE A 291 -6.82 -27.91 10.34
CA ILE A 291 -8.09 -28.02 11.05
C ILE A 291 -7.80 -28.11 12.55
N SER A 292 -8.47 -27.27 13.34
CA SER A 292 -8.40 -27.38 14.78
C SER A 292 -9.35 -28.47 15.27
N LEU A 293 -8.91 -29.20 16.30
CA LEU A 293 -9.80 -30.08 17.07
C LEU A 293 -10.67 -29.30 18.06
N ASP A 294 -10.48 -27.97 18.20
CA ASP A 294 -11.33 -27.10 19.02
C ASP A 294 -12.58 -26.66 18.24
N PRO A 295 -13.79 -27.15 18.61
CA PRO A 295 -15.03 -26.82 17.91
C PRO A 295 -15.39 -25.33 17.99
N ALA A 296 -15.01 -24.64 19.07
CA ALA A 296 -15.30 -23.23 19.25
C ALA A 296 -14.47 -22.38 18.30
N ARG A 297 -13.19 -22.73 18.11
CA ARG A 297 -12.34 -22.12 17.08
C ARG A 297 -12.95 -22.34 15.70
N GLU A 298 -13.27 -23.57 15.34
CA GLU A 298 -13.83 -23.90 14.02
C GLU A 298 -15.17 -23.19 13.74
N ALA A 299 -16.01 -22.98 14.75
CA ALA A 299 -17.23 -22.19 14.61
C ALA A 299 -16.93 -20.71 14.28
N ARG A 300 -15.94 -20.10 14.95
CA ARG A 300 -15.51 -18.72 14.69
C ARG A 300 -14.88 -18.58 13.31
N LEU A 301 -14.02 -19.51 12.91
CA LEU A 301 -13.39 -19.51 11.58
C LEU A 301 -14.43 -19.53 10.47
N ARG A 302 -15.47 -20.35 10.62
CA ARG A 302 -16.60 -20.41 9.66
C ARG A 302 -17.46 -19.14 9.65
N ALA A 303 -17.53 -18.42 10.77
CA ALA A 303 -18.29 -17.18 10.87
C ALA A 303 -17.57 -15.99 10.21
N GLU A 304 -16.23 -15.93 10.25
CA GLU A 304 -15.46 -14.78 9.75
C GLU A 304 -15.80 -14.39 8.29
N PRO A 305 -15.83 -15.30 7.30
CA PRO A 305 -16.18 -14.95 5.91
C PRO A 305 -17.64 -14.49 5.74
N VAL A 306 -18.54 -14.89 6.65
CA VAL A 306 -19.93 -14.41 6.64
C VAL A 306 -19.98 -12.98 7.17
N MET A 307 -19.25 -12.72 8.26
CA MET A 307 -19.15 -11.38 8.85
C MET A 307 -18.48 -10.40 7.90
N ASP A 308 -17.44 -10.83 7.19
CA ASP A 308 -16.75 -10.03 6.17
C ASP A 308 -17.72 -9.62 5.04
N ARG A 309 -18.50 -10.57 4.49
CA ARG A 309 -19.51 -10.30 3.46
C ARG A 309 -20.61 -9.36 3.94
N LEU A 310 -21.03 -9.47 5.19
CA LEU A 310 -22.01 -8.56 5.78
C LEU A 310 -21.42 -7.14 5.93
N ALA A 311 -20.16 -7.03 6.36
CA ALA A 311 -19.48 -5.74 6.49
C ALA A 311 -19.28 -5.04 5.13
N GLU A 312 -18.97 -5.81 4.08
CA GLU A 312 -18.88 -5.28 2.71
C GLU A 312 -20.24 -4.78 2.18
N ARG A 313 -21.32 -5.53 2.44
CA ARG A 313 -22.66 -5.19 1.95
C ARG A 313 -23.31 -4.02 2.71
N PHE A 314 -22.99 -3.88 4.00
CA PHE A 314 -23.57 -2.86 4.88
C PHE A 314 -22.50 -1.90 5.40
N THR A 315 -22.03 -1.00 4.53
CA THR A 315 -20.93 -0.04 4.77
C THR A 315 -21.16 0.97 5.91
N GLY A 316 -22.32 0.96 6.57
CA GLY A 316 -22.62 1.75 7.77
C GLY A 316 -22.74 0.94 9.07
N LEU A 317 -22.78 -0.40 9.01
CA LEU A 317 -22.89 -1.25 10.19
C LEU A 317 -21.49 -1.61 10.72
N ARG A 318 -21.27 -1.27 11.99
CA ARG A 318 -20.08 -1.67 12.73
C ARG A 318 -20.19 -3.15 13.09
N ILE A 319 -19.66 -4.02 12.23
CA ILE A 319 -19.65 -5.48 12.38
C ILE A 319 -18.23 -5.96 12.73
N GLY A 320 -18.10 -6.77 13.77
CA GLY A 320 -16.81 -7.19 14.33
C GLY A 320 -16.95 -7.86 15.69
N PRO A 321 -15.85 -8.39 16.27
CA PRO A 321 -15.90 -8.99 17.60
C PRO A 321 -16.28 -7.93 18.65
N ALA A 322 -16.99 -8.32 19.71
CA ALA A 322 -17.41 -7.39 20.78
C ALA A 322 -16.23 -6.59 21.38
N SER A 323 -15.04 -7.19 21.43
CA SER A 323 -13.81 -6.54 21.87
C SER A 323 -13.38 -5.34 21.01
N ALA A 324 -13.87 -5.22 19.78
CA ALA A 324 -13.61 -4.09 18.89
C ALA A 324 -14.58 -2.90 19.09
N PHE A 325 -15.65 -3.07 19.89
CA PHE A 325 -16.73 -2.08 20.04
C PHE A 325 -16.87 -1.49 21.44
N GLN A 326 -15.91 -1.72 22.35
CA GLN A 326 -15.96 -1.05 23.65
C GLN A 326 -16.01 0.48 23.47
N ARG A 327 -17.17 1.06 23.79
CA ARG A 327 -17.30 2.48 24.08
C ARG A 327 -16.72 2.69 25.47
N VAL A 328 -15.65 3.47 25.56
CA VAL A 328 -15.26 4.07 26.83
C VAL A 328 -16.28 5.17 27.10
N SER A 329 -17.08 4.98 28.16
CA SER A 329 -17.88 6.04 28.80
C SER A 329 -16.96 7.06 29.44
#